data_AF-A0AA95LAK1-F1
#
_entry.id   AF-A0AA95LAK1-F1
#
_cell.length_a   1.000
_cell.length_b   1.000
_cell.length_c   1.000
_cell.angle_alpha   90.00
_cell.angle_beta   90.00
_cell.angle_gamma   90.00
#
_symmetry.space_group_name_H-M   'P 1'
#
loop_
_entity.id
_entity.type
_entity.pdbx_description
1 polymer ?
#
loop_
_entity_poly.entity_id
_entity_poly.type
_entity_poly.pdbx_seq_one_letter_code
_entity_poly.pdbx_strand_id
1 'polypeptide(L)'
;MKKVLSLILILLLALTACGTAEKEETASPEEKKTEEDTNAAKENTTTTRELTAEDEKFSKLIVEKKYDEVVKETISLKTESQKDFYYIGSAFIKTNENQTKTYDPADLTAMKTDYQVIVNYINRVKLVPDEIKAEVDGLKTAAEAKVAEADKQLTK
;
A
#
# COMPACT_ATOMS: atom_id res chain seq x y z
N MET A 1 -1.44 -60.65 3.17
CA MET A 1 -1.35 -60.04 4.52
C MET A 1 -0.95 -58.59 4.29
N LYS A 2 -1.64 -57.51 4.65
CA LYS A 2 -2.77 -57.16 5.54
C LYS A 2 -3.60 -56.08 4.76
N LYS A 3 -4.92 -56.18 4.59
CA LYS A 3 -5.98 -55.42 5.31
C LYS A 3 -5.42 -54.22 6.13
N VAL A 4 -5.97 -53.02 6.17
CA VAL A 4 -7.36 -52.65 6.52
C VAL A 4 -7.55 -51.13 6.27
N LEU A 5 -8.78 -50.76 5.86
CA LEU A 5 -9.60 -49.58 6.24
C LEU A 5 -8.88 -48.25 6.58
N SER A 6 -9.12 -47.15 5.86
CA SER A 6 -10.32 -46.28 5.95
C SER A 6 -10.71 -45.90 7.38
N LEU A 7 -10.50 -44.62 7.73
CA LEU A 7 -11.15 -43.97 8.86
C LEU A 7 -11.37 -42.49 8.56
N ILE A 8 -12.54 -42.22 8.00
CA ILE A 8 -13.25 -40.95 8.12
C ILE A 8 -13.90 -40.97 9.52
N LEU A 9 -13.73 -39.94 10.35
CA LEU A 9 -14.82 -39.27 11.08
C LEU A 9 -14.31 -38.12 11.97
N ILE A 10 -14.71 -36.91 11.58
CA ILE A 10 -15.40 -35.87 12.38
C ILE A 10 -14.88 -35.62 13.81
N LEU A 11 -14.41 -34.38 14.04
CA LEU A 11 -14.88 -33.61 15.20
C LEU A 11 -15.23 -32.18 14.78
N LEU A 12 -16.54 -31.97 14.64
CA LEU A 12 -17.23 -30.70 14.53
C LEU A 12 -17.33 -30.03 15.90
N LEU A 13 -17.47 -28.70 15.87
CA LEU A 13 -18.16 -27.82 16.83
C LEU A 13 -17.43 -27.43 18.13
N ALA A 14 -16.91 -26.21 18.12
CA ALA A 14 -17.23 -25.22 19.14
C ALA A 14 -17.28 -23.82 18.52
N LEU A 15 -18.37 -23.52 17.79
CA LEU A 15 -18.80 -22.13 17.62
C LEU A 15 -19.45 -21.70 18.93
N THR A 16 -18.75 -20.94 19.76
CA THR A 16 -19.41 -20.15 20.80
C THR A 16 -19.95 -18.88 20.15
N ALA A 17 -21.16 -18.99 19.65
CA ALA A 17 -22.06 -17.86 19.50
C ALA A 17 -22.49 -17.41 20.91
N CYS A 18 -22.00 -16.25 21.36
CA CYS A 18 -22.68 -15.48 22.39
C CYS A 18 -23.30 -14.28 21.67
N GLY A 19 -24.56 -14.46 21.29
CA GLY A 19 -25.40 -13.39 20.78
C GLY A 19 -25.89 -12.51 21.92
N THR A 20 -25.76 -11.21 21.66
CA THR A 20 -26.43 -10.02 22.21
C THR A 20 -27.73 -10.23 23.01
N ALA A 21 -27.84 -9.50 24.12
CA ALA A 21 -29.08 -8.82 24.49
C ALA A 21 -28.77 -7.51 25.24
N GLU A 22 -29.41 -6.45 24.77
CA GLU A 22 -29.27 -5.04 25.08
C GLU A 22 -29.68 -4.67 26.51
N LYS A 23 -29.12 -3.56 27.02
CA LYS A 23 -29.91 -2.61 27.79
C LYS A 23 -29.36 -1.19 27.63
N GLU A 24 -30.16 -0.37 26.96
CA GLU A 24 -30.06 1.09 26.93
C GLU A 24 -30.19 1.68 28.34
N GLU A 25 -29.40 2.72 28.63
CA GLU A 25 -29.94 3.89 29.29
C GLU A 25 -29.18 5.15 28.83
N THR A 26 -29.97 6.19 28.63
CA THR A 26 -29.79 7.44 27.90
C THR A 26 -28.80 8.44 28.50
N ALA A 27 -28.07 9.16 27.64
CA ALA A 27 -27.76 10.57 27.82
C ALA A 27 -27.49 11.26 26.47
N SER A 28 -28.17 12.39 26.25
CA SER A 28 -28.18 13.25 25.05
C SER A 28 -26.81 13.95 24.79
N PRO A 29 -26.61 14.57 23.61
CA PRO A 29 -25.32 14.71 22.95
C PRO A 29 -24.53 15.96 23.40
N GLU A 30 -23.23 15.79 23.66
CA GLU A 30 -22.28 16.89 23.56
C GLU A 30 -21.75 16.98 22.13
N GLU A 31 -22.04 18.12 21.49
CA GLU A 31 -21.45 18.54 20.23
C GLU A 31 -19.92 18.55 20.31
N LYS A 32 -19.27 17.50 19.82
CA LYS A 32 -17.88 17.62 19.37
C LYS A 32 -17.86 18.03 17.91
N LYS A 33 -17.69 19.34 17.69
CA LYS A 33 -16.94 19.83 16.54
C LYS A 33 -15.65 19.02 16.46
N THR A 34 -15.46 18.26 15.39
CA THR A 34 -14.11 17.85 15.01
C THR A 34 -13.99 18.08 13.52
N GLU A 35 -13.01 18.92 13.27
CA GLU A 35 -12.65 19.56 12.03
C GLU A 35 -12.53 18.53 10.90
N GLU A 36 -13.10 18.93 9.77
CA GLU A 36 -12.86 18.35 8.46
C GLU A 36 -11.37 18.51 8.17
N ASP A 37 -10.59 17.50 8.57
CA ASP A 37 -9.15 17.48 8.37
C ASP A 37 -8.86 17.07 6.93
N THR A 38 -9.17 17.98 6.00
CA THR A 38 -8.68 17.97 4.62
C THR A 38 -7.16 18.10 4.65
N ASN A 39 -6.45 17.00 4.89
CA ASN A 39 -5.00 16.94 4.71
C ASN A 39 -4.68 16.71 3.23
N ALA A 40 -5.01 17.72 2.41
CA ALA A 40 -4.29 17.98 1.17
C ALA A 40 -3.10 18.90 1.52
N ALA A 41 -1.91 18.47 1.11
CA ALA A 41 -0.64 19.18 1.22
C ALA A 41 -0.06 19.34 2.65
N LYS A 42 0.63 18.30 3.14
CA LYS A 42 1.80 18.51 3.98
C LYS A 42 3.06 18.23 3.17
N GLU A 43 3.78 19.32 2.94
CA GLU A 43 5.17 19.45 2.56
C GLU A 43 6.02 18.18 2.65
N ASN A 44 6.76 17.98 1.56
CA ASN A 44 7.90 17.10 1.37
C ASN A 44 9.00 17.40 2.41
N THR A 45 8.76 17.02 3.66
CA THR A 45 9.75 17.09 4.74
C THR A 45 10.54 15.79 4.68
N THR A 46 11.66 15.82 3.95
CA THR A 46 12.71 14.80 4.04
C THR A 46 13.01 14.62 5.52
N THR A 47 12.51 13.53 6.10
CA THR A 47 12.63 13.31 7.53
C THR A 47 14.05 12.80 7.74
N THR A 48 14.88 13.60 8.39
CA THR A 48 16.28 13.31 8.76
C THR A 48 16.36 12.25 9.86
N ARG A 49 15.68 11.12 9.68
CA ARG A 49 15.90 9.95 10.52
C ARG A 49 17.14 9.22 10.01
N GLU A 50 17.96 8.72 10.94
CA GLU A 50 19.09 7.87 10.57
C GLU A 50 18.60 6.58 9.92
N LEU A 51 19.44 6.01 9.05
CA LEU A 51 19.20 4.68 8.50
C LEU A 51 19.25 3.65 9.63
N THR A 52 18.24 2.79 9.65
CA THR A 52 18.13 1.68 10.57
C THR A 52 18.47 0.37 9.87
N ALA A 53 18.71 -0.69 10.65
CA ALA A 53 18.89 -2.03 10.11
C ALA A 53 17.66 -2.53 9.31
N GLU A 54 16.45 -2.05 9.63
CA GLU A 54 15.26 -2.34 8.82
C GLU A 54 15.36 -1.69 7.43
N ASP A 55 15.85 -0.44 7.35
CA ASP A 55 16.00 0.25 6.07
C ASP A 55 17.00 -0.45 5.16
N GLU A 56 18.14 -0.87 5.72
CA GLU A 56 19.16 -1.62 4.97
C GLU A 56 18.61 -2.96 4.49
N LYS A 57 17.88 -3.70 5.36
CA LYS A 57 17.24 -4.96 5.00
C LYS A 57 16.26 -4.78 3.83
N PHE A 58 15.35 -3.82 3.93
CA PHE A 58 14.34 -3.61 2.90
C PHE A 58 14.92 -3.00 1.62
N SER A 59 15.94 -2.13 1.71
CA SER A 59 16.67 -1.62 0.53
C SER A 59 17.24 -2.75 -0.29
N LYS A 60 17.89 -3.72 0.36
CA LYS A 60 18.43 -4.90 -0.32
C LYS A 60 17.33 -5.70 -1.03
N LEU A 61 16.17 -5.89 -0.41
CA LEU A 61 15.05 -6.57 -1.04
C LEU A 61 14.49 -5.78 -2.25
N ILE A 62 14.49 -4.45 -2.21
CA ILE A 62 14.12 -3.60 -3.36
C ILE A 62 15.12 -3.78 -4.50
N VAL A 63 16.43 -3.73 -4.24
CA VAL A 63 17.49 -3.98 -5.25
C VAL A 63 17.37 -5.38 -5.85
N GLU A 64 17.05 -6.38 -5.04
CA GLU A 64 16.78 -7.76 -5.47
C GLU A 64 15.42 -7.93 -6.18
N LYS A 65 14.62 -6.86 -6.32
CA LYS A 65 13.29 -6.84 -6.93
C LYS A 65 12.27 -7.74 -6.24
N LYS A 66 12.45 -8.02 -4.95
CA LYS A 66 11.55 -8.84 -4.12
C LYS A 66 10.45 -7.99 -3.49
N TYR A 67 9.71 -7.26 -4.32
CA TYR A 67 8.74 -6.26 -3.86
C TYR A 67 7.60 -6.87 -3.02
N ASP A 68 7.13 -8.07 -3.39
CA ASP A 68 6.10 -8.79 -2.62
C ASP A 68 6.57 -9.15 -1.20
N GLU A 69 7.85 -9.51 -1.06
CA GLU A 69 8.46 -9.80 0.25
C GLU A 69 8.53 -8.53 1.10
N VAL A 70 8.95 -7.41 0.51
CA VAL A 70 8.95 -6.11 1.18
C VAL A 70 7.55 -5.77 1.69
N VAL A 71 6.52 -5.85 0.84
CA VAL A 71 5.14 -5.53 1.25
C VAL A 71 4.66 -6.47 2.35
N LYS A 72 4.91 -7.78 2.22
CA LYS A 72 4.51 -8.78 3.22
C LYS A 72 5.13 -8.51 4.60
N GLU A 73 6.41 -8.16 4.65
CA GLU A 73 7.11 -7.91 5.90
C GLU A 73 6.78 -6.54 6.51
N THR A 74 6.36 -5.58 5.69
CA THR A 74 6.09 -4.20 6.12
C THR A 74 4.61 -3.89 6.34
N ILE A 75 3.70 -4.82 6.04
CA ILE A 75 2.24 -4.65 6.13
C ILE A 75 1.72 -4.26 7.53
N SER A 76 2.52 -4.47 8.59
CA SER A 76 2.14 -4.02 9.92
C SER A 76 2.27 -2.51 10.13
N LEU A 77 3.07 -1.81 9.32
CA LEU A 77 3.20 -0.34 9.32
C LEU A 77 3.57 0.26 10.69
N LYS A 78 4.21 -0.52 11.57
CA LYS A 78 4.47 -0.14 12.96
C LYS A 78 5.65 0.80 13.11
N THR A 79 6.67 0.64 12.27
CA THR A 79 7.87 1.48 12.24
C THR A 79 7.81 2.44 11.05
N GLU A 80 8.54 3.56 11.11
CA GLU A 80 8.63 4.46 9.95
C GLU A 80 9.28 3.76 8.76
N SER A 81 10.30 2.92 8.99
CA SER A 81 10.88 2.04 7.95
C SER A 81 9.84 1.15 7.30
N GLN A 82 8.98 0.48 8.07
CA GLN A 82 7.90 -0.32 7.49
C GLN A 82 6.94 0.53 6.66
N LYS A 83 6.57 1.73 7.11
CA LYS A 83 5.69 2.61 6.32
C LYS A 83 6.33 3.03 5.00
N ASP A 84 7.57 3.50 5.05
CA ASP A 84 8.33 3.94 3.87
C ASP A 84 8.43 2.80 2.86
N PHE A 85 8.90 1.63 3.30
CA PHE A 85 9.13 0.50 2.42
C PHE A 85 7.86 -0.23 1.97
N TYR A 86 6.78 -0.19 2.75
CA TYR A 86 5.47 -0.65 2.28
C TYR A 86 5.02 0.16 1.06
N TYR A 87 5.14 1.49 1.12
CA TYR A 87 4.74 2.35 0.00
C TYR A 87 5.69 2.21 -1.20
N ILE A 88 7.00 2.12 -0.98
CA ILE A 88 7.98 1.85 -2.05
C ILE A 88 7.67 0.52 -2.74
N GLY A 89 7.55 -0.58 -1.98
CA GLY A 89 7.26 -1.90 -2.52
C GLY A 89 5.93 -1.94 -3.28
N SER A 90 4.88 -1.33 -2.72
CA SER A 90 3.57 -1.23 -3.37
C SER A 90 3.62 -0.45 -4.69
N ALA A 91 4.42 0.62 -4.77
CA ALA A 91 4.60 1.40 -5.98
C ALA A 91 5.27 0.59 -7.10
N PHE A 92 6.28 -0.22 -6.78
CA PHE A 92 6.91 -1.12 -7.75
C PHE A 92 5.98 -2.22 -8.23
N ILE A 93 5.23 -2.88 -7.32
CA ILE A 93 4.22 -3.87 -7.68
C ILE A 93 3.20 -3.26 -8.64
N LYS A 94 2.64 -2.09 -8.28
CA LYS A 94 1.65 -1.40 -9.12
C LYS A 94 2.22 -1.03 -10.49
N THR A 95 3.50 -0.68 -10.56
CA THR A 95 4.17 -0.40 -11.84
C THR A 95 4.27 -1.64 -12.71
N ASN A 96 4.64 -2.79 -12.13
CA ASN A 96 4.69 -4.06 -12.86
C ASN A 96 3.30 -4.46 -13.37
N GLU A 97 2.26 -4.31 -12.56
CA GLU A 97 0.87 -4.52 -12.99
C GLU A 97 0.53 -3.63 -14.18
N ASN A 98 0.80 -2.33 -14.08
CA ASN A 98 0.45 -1.34 -15.10
C ASN A 98 1.20 -1.57 -16.43
N GLN A 99 2.43 -2.10 -16.41
CA GLN A 99 3.19 -2.43 -17.62
C GLN A 99 2.58 -3.58 -18.43
N THR A 100 1.80 -4.46 -17.79
CA THR A 100 1.13 -5.58 -18.46
C THR A 100 -0.28 -5.23 -18.93
N LYS A 101 -0.81 -4.07 -18.51
CA LYS A 101 -2.15 -3.61 -18.90
C LYS A 101 -2.13 -2.96 -20.27
N THR A 102 -3.20 -3.20 -21.02
CA THR A 102 -3.53 -2.43 -22.21
C THR A 102 -4.60 -1.42 -21.84
N TYR A 103 -4.35 -0.14 -22.13
CA TYR A 103 -5.33 0.92 -21.92
C TYR A 103 -6.01 1.26 -23.23
N ASP A 104 -7.27 1.69 -23.16
CA ASP A 104 -7.99 2.20 -24.33
C ASP A 104 -7.35 3.53 -24.76
N PRO A 105 -6.79 3.64 -25.98
CA PRO A 105 -6.21 4.89 -26.45
C PRO A 105 -7.24 6.02 -26.62
N ALA A 106 -8.55 5.70 -26.67
CA ALA A 106 -9.61 6.70 -26.74
C ALA A 106 -10.05 7.22 -25.37
N ASP A 107 -9.76 6.48 -24.28
CA ASP A 107 -10.08 6.87 -22.91
C ASP A 107 -8.95 6.50 -21.95
N LEU A 108 -8.10 7.50 -21.65
CA LEU A 108 -6.95 7.34 -20.76
C LEU A 108 -7.27 7.56 -19.28
N THR A 109 -8.55 7.63 -18.90
CA THR A 109 -8.95 7.81 -17.48
C THR A 109 -8.39 6.70 -16.60
N ALA A 110 -8.50 5.44 -17.04
CA ALA A 110 -7.98 4.30 -16.30
C ALA A 110 -6.44 4.36 -16.15
N MET A 111 -5.73 4.72 -17.21
CA MET A 111 -4.27 4.91 -17.18
C MET A 111 -3.90 5.99 -16.17
N LYS A 112 -4.57 7.15 -16.23
CA LYS A 112 -4.33 8.25 -15.29
C LYS A 112 -4.47 7.76 -13.85
N THR A 113 -5.61 7.16 -13.52
CA THR A 113 -5.88 6.67 -12.16
C THR A 113 -4.82 5.67 -11.69
N ASP A 114 -4.47 4.70 -12.54
CA ASP A 114 -3.51 3.65 -12.20
C ASP A 114 -2.09 4.21 -11.95
N TYR A 115 -1.64 5.20 -12.72
CA TYR A 115 -0.34 5.84 -12.50
C TYR A 115 -0.36 6.88 -11.37
N GLN A 116 -1.50 7.54 -11.13
CA GLN A 116 -1.67 8.44 -9.97
C GLN A 116 -1.48 7.69 -8.65
N VAL A 117 -1.91 6.41 -8.58
CA VAL A 117 -1.68 5.56 -7.41
C VAL A 117 -0.19 5.38 -7.11
N ILE A 118 0.65 5.18 -8.13
CA ILE A 118 2.11 5.05 -7.97
C ILE A 118 2.69 6.36 -7.40
N VAL A 119 2.31 7.50 -7.97
CA VAL A 119 2.74 8.83 -7.49
C VAL A 119 2.33 9.05 -6.04
N ASN A 120 1.09 8.69 -5.70
CA ASN A 120 0.57 8.83 -4.34
C ASN A 120 1.30 7.95 -3.32
N TYR A 121 1.71 6.73 -3.69
CA TYR A 121 2.54 5.91 -2.82
C TYR A 121 3.90 6.55 -2.58
N ILE A 122 4.60 6.97 -3.64
CA ILE A 122 5.94 7.57 -3.48
C ILE A 122 5.88 8.90 -2.69
N ASN A 123 4.83 9.71 -2.86
CA ASN A 123 4.66 10.95 -2.10
C ASN A 123 4.41 10.73 -0.59
N ARG A 124 4.06 9.51 -0.16
CA ARG A 124 3.91 9.18 1.27
C ARG A 124 5.21 8.72 1.92
N VAL A 125 6.24 8.46 1.13
CA VAL A 125 7.55 8.01 1.60
C VAL A 125 8.30 9.20 2.18
N LYS A 126 8.78 9.06 3.41
CA LYS A 126 9.49 10.11 4.15
C LYS A 126 11.01 10.02 4.02
N LEU A 127 11.52 8.80 3.86
CA LEU A 127 12.92 8.51 3.66
C LEU A 127 13.08 7.49 2.53
N VAL A 128 13.98 7.79 1.60
CA VAL A 128 14.43 6.87 0.55
C VAL A 128 15.94 6.74 0.69
N PRO A 129 16.48 5.54 1.01
CA PRO A 129 17.92 5.36 1.11
C PRO A 129 18.62 5.59 -0.23
N ASP A 130 19.84 6.13 -0.18
CA ASP A 130 20.61 6.52 -1.37
C ASP A 130 20.79 5.36 -2.36
N GLU A 131 20.94 4.13 -1.87
CA GLU A 131 21.10 2.92 -2.68
C GLU A 131 19.93 2.70 -3.66
N ILE A 132 18.70 3.02 -3.25
CA ILE A 132 17.50 2.82 -4.07
C ILE A 132 16.91 4.13 -4.60
N LYS A 133 17.52 5.26 -4.24
CA LYS A 133 16.99 6.60 -4.53
C LYS A 133 16.79 6.84 -6.02
N ALA A 134 17.77 6.47 -6.84
CA ALA A 134 17.69 6.64 -8.29
C ALA A 134 16.52 5.83 -8.89
N GLU A 135 16.28 4.61 -8.40
CA GLU A 135 15.18 3.76 -8.89
C GLU A 135 13.82 4.34 -8.49
N VAL A 136 13.67 4.79 -7.24
CA VAL A 136 12.43 5.38 -6.72
C VAL A 136 12.11 6.72 -7.40
N ASP A 137 13.12 7.59 -7.57
CA ASP A 137 12.94 8.88 -8.26
C ASP A 137 12.61 8.66 -9.75
N GLY A 138 13.23 7.67 -10.40
CA GLY A 138 12.92 7.27 -11.76
C GLY A 138 11.49 6.72 -11.91
N LEU A 139 11.05 5.89 -10.96
CA LEU A 139 9.69 5.36 -10.88
C LEU A 139 8.66 6.48 -10.81
N LYS A 140 8.87 7.43 -9.89
CA LYS A 140 8.00 8.59 -9.71
C LYS A 140 7.92 9.43 -10.98
N THR A 141 9.07 9.77 -11.56
CA THR A 141 9.15 10.58 -12.79
C THR A 141 8.40 9.91 -13.95
N ALA A 142 8.58 8.59 -14.12
CA ALA A 142 7.88 7.84 -15.16
C ALA A 142 6.36 7.82 -14.95
N ALA A 143 5.91 7.66 -13.71
CA ALA A 143 4.49 7.68 -13.37
C ALA A 143 3.86 9.07 -13.58
N GLU A 144 4.53 10.14 -13.15
CA GLU A 144 4.09 11.53 -13.39
C GLU A 144 3.99 11.85 -14.88
N ALA A 145 4.95 11.38 -15.69
CA ALA A 145 4.90 11.54 -17.14
C ALA A 145 3.67 10.86 -17.76
N LYS A 146 3.29 9.67 -17.27
CA LYS A 146 2.08 8.96 -17.71
C LYS A 146 0.79 9.65 -17.30
N VAL A 147 0.73 10.20 -16.09
CA VAL A 147 -0.40 11.04 -15.64
C VAL A 147 -0.54 12.27 -16.54
N ALA A 148 0.56 12.97 -16.80
CA ALA A 148 0.57 14.16 -17.66
C ALA A 148 0.21 13.86 -19.12
N GLU A 149 0.59 12.68 -19.63
CA GLU A 149 0.18 12.19 -20.96
C GLU A 149 -1.34 12.03 -21.04
N ALA A 150 -1.96 11.38 -20.04
CA ALA A 150 -3.40 11.21 -19.98
C ALA A 150 -4.14 12.54 -19.86
N ASP A 151 -3.66 13.46 -19.02
CA ASP A 151 -4.27 14.78 -18.82
C ASP A 151 -4.32 15.60 -20.11
N LYS A 152 -3.25 15.56 -20.93
CA LYS A 152 -3.20 16.25 -22.22
C LYS A 152 -4.19 15.71 -23.25
N GLN A 153 -4.62 14.46 -23.13
CA GLN A 153 -5.59 13.87 -24.06
C GLN A 153 -7.02 14.08 -23.59
N LEU A 154 -7.28 14.02 -22.28
CA LEU A 154 -8.61 14.23 -21.69
C LEU A 154 -9.07 15.69 -21.71
N THR A 155 -8.16 16.64 -21.92
CA THR A 155 -8.46 18.09 -21.97
C THR A 155 -8.58 18.63 -23.40
N LYS A 156 -8.42 17.79 -24.43
CA LYS A 156 -8.63 18.13 -25.84
C LYS A 156 -10.05 17.80 -26.28
#